data_AF-A0A7U6KFZ2-F1
#
_entry.id   AF-A0A7U6KFZ2-F1
#
_cell.length_a   1.000
_cell.length_b   1.000
_cell.length_c   1.000
_cell.angle_alpha   90.00
_cell.angle_beta   90.00
_cell.angle_gamma   90.00
#
_symmetry.space_group_name_H-M   'P 1'
#
loop_
_entity.id
_entity.type
_entity.pdbx_description
1 polymer ?
#
loop_
_entity_poly.entity_id
_entity_poly.type
_entity_poly.pdbx_seq_one_letter_code
_entity_poly.pdbx_strand_id
1 'polypeptide(L)'
;MGDFNNYIPAGNSKEDIMRAFIGSNADYYLKYYKKLQQTGKKFSWNWSACIFSPVWFYARKMYLLGFISTFTIMLFSQGTNLLVKYMQNPNIVSMALPWTIAFFAFMIALGALGNFFYVSHVESKVIFPGEDGINKEDAAKLNMIRGGLTLSSIINAMVLTYFASTVVQMLIEML
;
A
#
# COMPACT_ATOMS: atom_id res chain seq x y z
N MET A 1 10.61 -1.02 22.22
CA MET A 1 10.25 -2.37 21.73
C MET A 1 9.34 -2.98 22.78
N GLY A 2 8.08 -3.27 22.45
CA GLY A 2 7.16 -3.91 23.38
C GLY A 2 7.57 -5.36 23.65
N ASP A 3 7.28 -5.84 24.85
CA ASP A 3 7.58 -7.18 25.34
C ASP A 3 7.09 -8.27 24.38
N PHE A 4 8.05 -8.97 23.77
CA PHE A 4 7.86 -9.96 22.71
C PHE A 4 7.13 -11.23 23.18
N ASN A 5 7.14 -11.51 24.49
CA ASN A 5 6.58 -12.76 25.03
C ASN A 5 5.05 -12.72 25.16
N ASN A 6 4.43 -11.54 25.10
CA ASN A 6 2.97 -11.38 25.26
C ASN A 6 2.18 -11.43 23.94
N TYR A 7 2.85 -11.61 22.79
CA TYR A 7 2.21 -11.54 21.46
C TYR A 7 2.23 -12.87 20.69
N ILE A 8 2.62 -13.97 21.33
CA ILE A 8 2.35 -15.32 20.80
C ILE A 8 0.92 -15.64 21.25
N PRO A 9 -0.10 -15.52 20.38
CA PRO A 9 -1.44 -15.90 20.77
C PRO A 9 -1.43 -17.40 21.12
N ALA A 10 -1.97 -17.72 22.29
CA ALA A 10 -2.12 -19.10 22.75
C ALA A 10 -3.03 -19.96 21.82
N GLY A 11 -3.70 -19.34 20.83
CA GLY A 11 -4.70 -19.95 19.98
C GLY A 11 -4.21 -20.29 18.57
N ASN A 12 -4.61 -21.47 18.08
CA ASN A 12 -4.42 -21.91 16.69
C ASN A 12 -5.41 -21.25 15.71
N SER A 13 -6.08 -20.16 16.09
CA SER A 13 -7.14 -19.58 15.27
C SER A 13 -6.55 -18.74 14.13
N LYS A 14 -7.24 -18.70 12.97
CA LYS A 14 -6.83 -17.88 11.82
C LYS A 14 -6.67 -16.40 12.21
N GLU A 15 -7.51 -15.91 13.12
CA GLU A 15 -7.49 -14.51 13.58
C GLU A 15 -6.26 -14.17 14.40
N ASP A 16 -5.82 -15.09 15.25
CA ASP A 16 -4.63 -14.95 16.09
C ASP A 16 -3.36 -14.83 15.23
N ILE A 17 -3.26 -15.66 14.20
CA ILE A 17 -2.13 -15.66 13.28
C ILE A 17 -2.14 -14.39 12.42
N MET A 18 -3.31 -13.97 11.93
CA MET A 18 -3.47 -12.68 11.23
C MET A 18 -3.13 -11.49 12.14
N ARG A 19 -3.45 -11.54 13.44
CA ARG A 19 -3.07 -10.52 14.42
C ARG A 19 -1.56 -10.37 14.53
N ALA A 20 -0.82 -11.49 14.59
CA ALA A 20 0.64 -11.46 14.61
C ALA A 20 1.24 -10.82 13.36
N PHE A 21 0.64 -11.04 12.18
CA PHE A 21 1.08 -10.40 10.93
C PHE A 21 0.72 -8.90 10.90
N ILE A 22 -0.49 -8.53 11.29
CA ILE A 22 -0.98 -7.15 11.17
C ILE A 22 -0.33 -6.24 12.23
N GLY A 23 -0.10 -6.74 13.44
CA GLY A 23 0.47 -6.00 14.56
C GLY A 23 -0.53 -5.05 15.22
N SER A 24 -0.08 -3.82 15.52
CA SER A 24 -0.79 -2.88 16.41
C SER A 24 -2.23 -2.52 16.00
N ASN A 25 -2.56 -2.61 14.72
CA ASN A 25 -3.90 -2.28 14.20
C ASN A 25 -4.77 -3.52 13.94
N ALA A 26 -4.40 -4.69 14.48
CA ALA A 26 -5.07 -5.96 14.19
C ALA A 26 -6.57 -5.92 14.45
N ASP A 27 -7.04 -5.37 15.56
CA ASP A 27 -8.48 -5.35 15.89
C ASP A 27 -9.32 -4.65 14.82
N TYR A 28 -8.83 -3.53 14.30
CA TYR A 28 -9.47 -2.80 13.22
C TYR A 28 -9.60 -3.65 11.95
N TYR A 29 -8.49 -4.26 11.52
CA TYR A 29 -8.45 -5.05 10.29
C TYR A 29 -9.16 -6.40 10.42
N LEU A 30 -9.14 -7.04 11.58
CA LEU A 30 -9.89 -8.26 11.86
C LEU A 30 -11.40 -7.99 11.89
N LYS A 31 -11.84 -6.86 12.46
CA LYS A 31 -13.24 -6.44 12.39
C LYS A 31 -13.68 -6.20 10.96
N TYR A 32 -12.87 -5.52 10.16
CA TYR A 32 -13.14 -5.32 8.73
C TYR A 32 -13.17 -6.65 7.98
N TYR A 33 -12.21 -7.55 8.24
CA TYR A 33 -12.14 -8.88 7.65
C TYR A 33 -13.40 -9.70 7.90
N LYS A 34 -13.88 -9.77 9.16
CA LYS A 34 -15.15 -10.44 9.50
C LYS A 34 -16.33 -9.88 8.71
N LYS A 35 -16.44 -8.55 8.64
CA LYS A 35 -17.49 -7.87 7.86
C LYS A 35 -17.38 -8.19 6.36
N LEU A 36 -16.17 -8.26 5.82
CA LEU A 36 -15.91 -8.64 4.43
C LEU A 36 -16.38 -10.07 4.16
N GLN A 37 -16.05 -11.03 5.03
CA GLN A 37 -16.49 -12.42 4.92
C GLN A 37 -18.02 -12.57 5.01
N GLN A 38 -18.66 -11.82 5.91
CA GLN A 38 -20.11 -11.89 6.10
C GLN A 38 -20.93 -11.22 4.99
N THR A 39 -20.41 -10.13 4.40
CA THR A 39 -21.21 -9.27 3.51
C THR A 39 -20.69 -9.19 2.09
N GLY A 40 -19.47 -9.66 1.81
CA GLY A 40 -18.78 -9.47 0.54
C GLY A 40 -18.40 -8.01 0.21
N LYS A 41 -18.71 -7.05 1.09
CA LYS A 41 -18.51 -5.62 0.82
C LYS A 41 -17.03 -5.26 0.95
N LYS A 42 -16.39 -5.01 -0.20
CA LYS A 42 -14.97 -4.62 -0.30
C LYS A 42 -14.72 -3.16 0.09
N PHE A 43 -15.69 -2.28 -0.16
CA PHE A 43 -15.53 -0.85 0.08
C PHE A 43 -15.41 -0.53 1.58
N SER A 44 -14.32 0.14 1.95
CA SER A 44 -14.12 0.73 3.26
C SER A 44 -13.09 1.86 3.16
N TRP A 45 -13.52 3.07 3.51
CA TRP A 45 -12.68 4.25 3.39
C TRP A 45 -11.44 4.20 4.29
N ASN A 46 -10.30 4.54 3.69
CA ASN A 46 -8.99 4.61 4.33
C ASN A 46 -8.26 5.88 3.89
N TRP A 47 -8.19 6.86 4.78
CA TRP A 47 -7.52 8.14 4.54
C TRP A 47 -6.04 7.99 4.22
N SER A 48 -5.34 7.09 4.92
CA SER A 48 -3.91 6.88 4.72
C SER A 48 -3.61 6.29 3.34
N ALA A 49 -4.44 5.35 2.87
CA ALA A 49 -4.31 4.78 1.53
C ALA A 49 -4.70 5.78 0.42
N CYS A 50 -5.55 6.78 0.72
CA CYS A 50 -5.92 7.82 -0.24
C CYS A 50 -4.83 8.88 -0.40
N ILE A 51 -4.39 9.47 0.72
CA ILE A 51 -3.50 10.66 0.72
C ILE A 51 -2.02 10.24 0.67
N PHE A 52 -1.68 9.18 1.39
CA PHE A 52 -0.31 8.70 1.53
C PHE A 52 -0.13 7.34 0.84
N SER A 53 -0.75 7.16 -0.34
CA SER A 53 -0.85 5.85 -1.00
C SER A 53 0.48 5.09 -1.07
N PRO A 54 1.60 5.63 -1.61
CA PRO A 54 2.82 4.83 -1.76
C PRO A 54 3.38 4.45 -0.39
N VAL A 55 3.51 5.42 0.51
CA VAL A 55 4.04 5.21 1.86
C VAL A 55 3.22 4.16 2.60
N TRP A 56 1.89 4.24 2.51
CA TRP A 56 0.98 3.32 3.17
C TRP A 56 1.11 1.88 2.66
N PHE A 57 1.26 1.70 1.34
CA PHE A 57 1.43 0.40 0.70
C PHE A 57 2.82 -0.20 0.98
N TYR A 58 3.90 0.59 0.83
CA TYR A 58 5.27 0.13 1.10
C TYR A 58 5.46 -0.26 2.56
N ALA A 59 4.97 0.57 3.48
CA ALA A 59 5.04 0.29 4.91
C ALA A 59 4.45 -1.09 5.27
N ARG A 60 3.42 -1.53 4.53
CA ARG A 60 2.70 -2.81 4.68
C ARG A 60 3.17 -3.89 3.70
N LYS A 61 4.30 -3.68 3.02
CA LYS A 61 4.94 -4.61 2.07
C LYS A 61 4.08 -5.00 0.86
N MET A 62 3.12 -4.15 0.51
CA MET A 62 2.37 -4.24 -0.74
C MET A 62 3.15 -3.55 -1.86
N TYR A 63 4.35 -4.05 -2.18
CA TYR A 63 5.31 -3.38 -3.06
C TYR A 63 4.75 -3.07 -4.46
N LEU A 64 3.92 -3.95 -5.02
CA LEU A 64 3.30 -3.72 -6.33
C LEU A 64 2.35 -2.51 -6.31
N LEU A 65 1.46 -2.43 -5.31
CA LEU A 65 0.56 -1.28 -5.16
C LEU A 65 1.33 0.00 -4.78
N GLY A 66 2.39 -0.14 -3.99
CA GLY A 66 3.33 0.94 -3.71
C GLY A 66 3.97 1.47 -5.00
N PHE A 67 4.44 0.59 -5.87
CA PHE A 67 5.03 0.96 -7.17
C PHE A 67 4.01 1.62 -8.10
N ILE A 68 2.81 1.04 -8.24
CA ILE A 68 1.75 1.60 -9.10
C ILE A 68 1.37 3.01 -8.61
N SER A 69 1.12 3.18 -7.31
CA SER A 69 0.75 4.50 -6.76
C SER A 69 1.88 5.53 -6.90
N THR A 70 3.13 5.12 -6.70
CA THR A 70 4.33 5.93 -6.95
C THR A 70 4.38 6.41 -8.40
N PHE A 71 4.26 5.47 -9.33
CA PHE A 71 4.35 5.73 -10.75
C PHE A 71 3.23 6.65 -11.21
N THR A 72 2.00 6.46 -10.71
CA THR A 72 0.88 7.37 -11.01
C THR A 72 1.13 8.79 -10.52
N ILE A 73 1.69 8.99 -9.33
CA ILE A 73 2.04 10.32 -8.81
C ILE A 73 3.15 10.96 -9.66
N MET A 74 4.17 10.18 -10.04
CA MET A 74 5.24 10.66 -10.92
C MET A 74 4.67 11.08 -12.27
N LEU A 75 3.86 10.23 -12.92
CA LEU A 75 3.20 10.55 -14.18
C LEU A 75 2.41 11.85 -14.04
N PHE A 76 1.55 11.96 -13.02
CA PHE A 76 0.76 13.16 -12.76
C PHE A 76 1.62 14.42 -12.71
N SER A 77 2.71 14.40 -11.93
CA SER A 77 3.66 15.52 -11.79
C SER A 77 4.35 15.87 -13.11
N GLN A 78 4.80 14.88 -13.87
CA GLN A 78 5.43 15.12 -15.18
C GLN A 78 4.42 15.66 -16.21
N GLY A 79 3.19 15.13 -16.20
CA GLY A 79 2.09 15.63 -17.03
C GLY A 79 1.76 17.08 -16.73
N THR A 80 1.77 17.50 -15.45
CA THR A 80 1.58 18.91 -15.09
C THR A 80 2.74 19.80 -15.57
N ASN A 81 3.98 19.32 -15.55
CA ASN A 81 5.12 20.07 -16.10
C ASN A 81 4.99 20.28 -17.62
N LEU A 82 4.58 19.23 -18.36
CA LEU A 82 4.33 19.33 -19.80
C LEU A 82 3.19 20.31 -20.11
N LEU A 83 2.12 20.28 -19.30
CA LEU A 83 1.00 21.21 -19.45
C LEU A 83 1.44 22.67 -19.31
N VAL A 84 2.32 22.97 -18.36
CA VAL A 84 2.90 24.31 -18.18
C VAL A 84 3.83 24.66 -19.34
N LYS A 85 4.74 23.76 -19.75
CA LYS A 85 5.68 23.97 -20.87
C LYS A 85 4.94 24.32 -22.17
N TYR A 86 3.80 23.69 -22.44
CA TYR A 86 3.03 23.85 -23.67
C TYR A 86 1.69 24.56 -23.46
N MET A 87 1.58 25.47 -22.48
CA MET A 87 0.32 26.14 -22.14
C MET A 87 -0.30 26.96 -23.29
N GLN A 88 0.49 27.33 -24.30
CA GLN A 88 -0.01 28.03 -25.49
C GLN A 88 -0.73 27.10 -26.48
N ASN A 89 -0.58 25.78 -26.34
CA ASN A 89 -1.24 24.81 -27.20
C ASN A 89 -2.62 24.44 -26.62
N PRO A 90 -3.73 24.82 -27.29
CA PRO A 90 -5.07 24.60 -26.77
C PRO A 90 -5.42 23.11 -26.62
N ASN A 91 -4.81 22.23 -27.42
CA ASN A 91 -5.02 20.79 -27.31
C ASN A 91 -4.40 20.21 -26.03
N ILE A 92 -3.30 20.78 -25.56
CA ILE A 92 -2.65 20.34 -24.31
C ILE A 92 -3.43 20.88 -23.10
N VAL A 93 -3.85 22.14 -23.15
CA VAL A 93 -4.64 22.76 -22.07
C VAL A 93 -5.99 22.06 -21.88
N SER A 94 -6.65 21.64 -22.97
CA SER A 94 -7.92 20.92 -22.86
C SER A 94 -7.79 19.55 -22.16
N MET A 95 -6.58 18.97 -22.09
CA MET A 95 -6.31 17.73 -21.36
C MET A 95 -6.13 17.94 -19.84
N ALA A 96 -6.00 19.17 -19.34
CA ALA A 96 -5.74 19.46 -17.93
C ALA A 96 -6.77 18.83 -16.98
N LEU A 97 -8.05 19.06 -17.29
CA LEU A 97 -9.17 18.65 -16.47
C LEU A 97 -9.35 17.12 -16.44
N PRO A 98 -9.45 16.42 -17.58
CA PRO A 98 -9.57 14.96 -17.57
C PRO A 98 -8.36 14.29 -16.92
N TRP A 99 -7.15 14.82 -17.12
CA TRP A 99 -5.93 14.35 -16.46
C TRP A 99 -6.02 14.45 -14.93
N THR A 100 -6.46 15.61 -14.42
CA THR A 100 -6.63 15.87 -12.98
C THR A 100 -7.71 15.00 -12.37
N ILE A 101 -8.87 14.86 -13.05
CA ILE A 101 -9.96 14.00 -12.61
C ILE A 101 -9.50 12.55 -12.52
N ALA A 102 -8.79 12.04 -13.54
CA ALA A 102 -8.29 10.67 -13.55
C ALA A 102 -7.35 10.39 -12.37
N PHE A 103 -6.44 11.33 -12.07
CA PHE A 103 -5.53 11.21 -10.93
C PHE A 103 -6.28 11.12 -9.59
N PHE A 104 -7.19 12.06 -9.32
CA PHE A 104 -7.93 12.06 -8.06
C PHE A 104 -8.91 10.88 -7.96
N ALA A 105 -9.54 10.47 -9.06
CA ALA A 105 -10.38 9.28 -9.09
C ALA A 105 -9.58 8.02 -8.72
N PHE A 106 -8.35 7.89 -9.22
CA PHE A 106 -7.45 6.80 -8.84
C PHE A 106 -7.08 6.85 -7.35
N MET A 107 -6.74 8.03 -6.79
CA MET A 107 -6.43 8.16 -5.36
C MET A 107 -7.63 7.84 -4.46
N ILE A 108 -8.83 8.29 -4.85
CA ILE A 108 -10.08 7.96 -4.16
C ILE A 108 -10.34 6.45 -4.21
N ALA A 109 -10.10 5.79 -5.35
CA ALA A 109 -10.24 4.35 -5.47
C ALA A 109 -9.28 3.60 -4.54
N LEU A 110 -8.02 4.05 -4.42
CA LEU A 110 -7.07 3.51 -3.44
C LEU A 110 -7.53 3.75 -2.00
N GLY A 111 -8.11 4.90 -1.69
CA GLY A 111 -8.73 5.17 -0.39
C GLY A 111 -9.91 4.25 -0.09
N ALA A 112 -10.76 3.99 -1.08
CA ALA A 112 -11.95 3.15 -0.98
C ALA A 112 -11.64 1.66 -0.84
N LEU A 113 -10.55 1.19 -1.46
CA LEU A 113 -10.19 -0.22 -1.57
C LEU A 113 -8.92 -0.58 -0.79
N GLY A 114 -8.23 0.37 -0.18
CA GLY A 114 -6.95 0.13 0.52
C GLY A 114 -7.07 -0.94 1.59
N ASN A 115 -8.13 -0.89 2.41
CA ASN A 115 -8.40 -1.90 3.45
C ASN A 115 -8.64 -3.29 2.86
N PHE A 116 -9.37 -3.37 1.74
CA PHE A 116 -9.60 -4.61 1.02
C PHE A 116 -8.27 -5.20 0.54
N PHE A 117 -7.47 -4.41 -0.17
CA PHE A 117 -6.17 -4.86 -0.68
C PHE A 117 -5.24 -5.33 0.42
N TYR A 118 -5.19 -4.62 1.55
CA TYR A 118 -4.34 -5.02 2.66
C TYR A 118 -4.81 -6.32 3.29
N VAL A 119 -6.10 -6.49 3.56
CA VAL A 119 -6.59 -7.75 4.15
C VAL A 119 -6.42 -8.93 3.21
N SER A 120 -6.68 -8.77 1.91
CA SER A 120 -6.39 -9.80 0.91
C SER A 120 -4.89 -10.12 0.85
N HIS A 121 -4.02 -9.11 0.97
CA HIS A 121 -2.58 -9.32 1.05
C HIS A 121 -2.20 -10.13 2.30
N VAL A 122 -2.72 -9.78 3.47
CA VAL A 122 -2.49 -10.53 4.73
C VAL A 122 -2.93 -11.98 4.57
N GLU A 123 -4.15 -12.23 4.08
CA GLU A 123 -4.64 -13.59 3.85
C GLU A 123 -3.75 -14.41 2.92
N SER A 124 -3.17 -13.77 1.89
CA SER A 124 -2.30 -14.45 0.93
C SER A 124 -0.86 -14.68 1.41
N LYS A 125 -0.44 -14.04 2.50
CA LYS A 125 0.97 -14.03 2.96
C LYS A 125 1.18 -14.57 4.36
N VAL A 126 0.11 -14.68 5.15
CA VAL A 126 0.15 -15.28 6.47
C VAL A 126 0.56 -16.76 6.36
N ILE A 127 1.47 -17.19 7.22
CA ILE A 127 1.93 -18.58 7.30
C ILE A 127 1.19 -19.26 8.46
N PHE A 128 0.58 -20.41 8.21
CA PHE A 128 -0.08 -21.18 9.26
C PHE A 128 0.90 -22.20 9.87
N PRO A 129 0.95 -22.34 11.22
CA PRO A 129 1.74 -23.39 11.85
C PRO A 129 1.32 -24.78 11.39
N GLY A 130 2.29 -25.67 11.16
CA GLY A 130 2.04 -27.02 10.65
C GLY A 130 1.86 -27.11 9.13
N GLU A 131 1.70 -25.98 8.45
CA GLU A 131 1.88 -25.88 7.00
C GLU A 131 3.39 -25.93 6.70
N ASP A 132 3.80 -26.73 5.71
CA ASP A 132 5.20 -26.92 5.30
C ASP A 132 6.17 -27.40 6.40
N GLY A 133 5.67 -28.01 7.48
CA GLY A 133 6.49 -28.50 8.59
C GLY A 133 7.05 -27.41 9.51
N ILE A 134 6.55 -26.18 9.40
CA ILE A 134 6.99 -25.05 10.22
C ILE A 134 6.34 -25.13 11.61
N ASN A 135 7.14 -25.04 12.67
CA ASN A 135 6.63 -25.03 14.05
C ASN A 135 5.93 -23.71 14.39
N LYS A 136 5.17 -23.69 15.50
CA LYS A 136 4.37 -22.53 15.91
C LYS A 136 5.20 -21.28 16.17
N GLU A 137 6.36 -21.44 16.78
CA GLU A 137 7.23 -20.32 17.16
C GLU A 137 7.83 -19.66 15.93
N ASP A 138 8.32 -20.45 14.98
CA ASP A 138 8.89 -19.97 13.73
C ASP A 138 7.82 -19.32 12.84
N ALA A 139 6.62 -19.91 12.75
CA ALA A 139 5.50 -19.30 12.03
C ALA A 139 5.12 -17.94 12.63
N ALA A 140 5.05 -17.82 13.96
CA ALA A 140 4.77 -16.55 14.64
C ALA A 140 5.85 -15.50 14.36
N LYS A 141 7.13 -15.87 14.52
CA LYS A 141 8.28 -15.00 14.21
C LYS A 141 8.27 -14.54 12.75
N LEU A 142 8.05 -15.46 11.80
CA LEU A 142 7.99 -15.14 10.38
C LEU A 142 6.83 -14.21 10.05
N ASN A 143 5.64 -14.44 10.59
CA ASN A 143 4.50 -13.56 10.38
C ASN A 143 4.75 -12.15 10.93
N MET A 144 5.42 -12.02 12.07
CA MET A 144 5.81 -10.71 12.61
C MET A 144 6.85 -10.01 11.71
N ILE A 145 7.86 -10.75 11.22
CA ILE A 145 8.90 -10.21 10.33
C ILE A 145 8.36 -9.86 8.95
N ARG A 146 7.43 -10.66 8.42
CA ARG A 146 6.75 -10.44 7.12
C ARG A 146 5.63 -9.42 7.23
N GLY A 147 5.06 -9.26 8.40
CA GLY A 147 4.08 -8.23 8.71
C GLY A 147 4.69 -6.90 9.13
N GLY A 148 3.88 -6.10 9.82
CA GLY A 148 4.31 -4.85 10.49
C GLY A 148 4.72 -3.69 9.56
N LEU A 149 4.91 -2.52 10.18
CA LEU A 149 5.35 -1.30 9.51
C LEU A 149 6.88 -1.29 9.38
N THR A 150 7.40 -1.21 8.15
CA THR A 150 8.85 -1.15 7.92
C THR A 150 9.28 0.23 7.43
N LEU A 151 9.98 1.00 8.27
CA LEU A 151 10.46 2.34 7.88
C LEU A 151 11.45 2.29 6.70
N SER A 152 12.26 1.23 6.61
CA SER A 152 13.26 1.06 5.54
C SER A 152 12.64 0.88 4.15
N SER A 153 11.46 0.27 4.05
CA SER A 153 10.78 0.12 2.75
C SER A 153 10.25 1.47 2.23
N ILE A 154 9.83 2.36 3.14
CA ILE A 154 9.43 3.73 2.83
C ILE A 154 10.62 4.53 2.28
N ILE A 155 11.77 4.47 2.96
CA ILE A 155 12.97 5.20 2.54
C ILE A 155 13.42 4.76 1.14
N ASN A 156 13.52 3.44 0.89
CA ASN A 156 13.92 2.91 -0.40
C ASN A 156 12.97 3.33 -1.52
N ALA A 157 11.66 3.32 -1.25
CA ALA A 157 10.66 3.80 -2.20
C ALA A 157 10.83 5.29 -2.51
N MET A 158 11.02 6.14 -1.50
CA MET A 158 11.20 7.58 -1.70
C MET A 158 12.44 7.88 -2.54
N VAL A 159 13.57 7.22 -2.26
CA VAL A 159 14.83 7.39 -3.01
C VAL A 159 14.64 6.97 -4.46
N LEU A 160 14.06 5.79 -4.71
CA LEU A 160 13.82 5.30 -6.07
C LEU A 160 12.89 6.23 -6.85
N THR A 161 11.84 6.74 -6.21
CA THR A 161 10.88 7.66 -6.82
C THR A 161 11.55 8.98 -7.20
N TYR A 162 12.29 9.58 -6.28
CA TYR A 162 12.98 10.85 -6.51
C TYR A 162 14.00 10.72 -7.63
N PHE A 163 14.83 9.67 -7.60
CA PHE A 163 15.78 9.40 -8.67
C PHE A 163 15.09 9.21 -10.03
N ALA A 164 14.04 8.38 -10.10
CA ALA A 164 13.30 8.19 -11.34
C ALA A 164 12.69 9.50 -11.87
N SER A 165 12.13 10.34 -11.00
CA SER A 165 11.57 11.63 -11.43
C SER A 165 12.61 12.60 -11.99
N THR A 166 13.82 12.63 -11.42
CA THR A 166 14.90 13.51 -11.91
C THR A 166 15.43 13.03 -13.25
N VAL A 167 15.57 11.71 -13.45
CA VAL A 167 15.94 11.12 -14.75
C VAL A 167 14.91 11.46 -15.82
N VAL A 168 13.62 11.27 -15.54
CA VAL A 168 12.55 11.60 -16.50
C VAL A 168 12.54 13.09 -16.83
N GLN A 169 12.72 13.96 -15.83
CA GLN A 169 12.79 15.41 -16.04
C GLN A 169 13.96 15.79 -16.96
N MET A 170 15.15 15.23 -16.74
CA MET A 170 16.32 15.45 -17.62
C MET A 170 16.02 15.03 -19.07
N LEU A 171 15.35 13.89 -19.27
CA LEU A 171 14.98 13.43 -20.61
C LEU A 171 13.98 14.37 -21.29
N ILE A 172 13.01 14.92 -20.55
CA ILE A 172 12.03 15.89 -21.07
C ILE A 172 12.69 17.21 -21.46
N GLU A 173 13.75 17.62 -20.77
CA GLU A 173 14.52 18.83 -21.09
C GLU A 173 15.38 18.66 -22.34
N MET A 174 15.77 17.41 -22.67
CA MET A 174 16.50 17.09 -23.90
C MET A 174 15.59 17.01 -25.15
N LEU A 175 14.26 17.08 -24.99
CA LEU A 175 13.25 17.04 -26.06
C LEU A 175 12.63 18.42 -26.33
#